data_AF-A0ABD0RIS8-F1
#
_entry.id   AF-A0ABD0RIS8-F1
#
_cell.length_a   1.000
_cell.length_b   1.000
_cell.length_c   1.000
_cell.angle_alpha   90.00
_cell.angle_beta   90.00
_cell.angle_gamma   90.00
#
_symmetry.space_group_name_H-M   'P 1'
#
loop_
_entity.id
_entity.type
_entity.pdbx_description
1 polymer ?
#
loop_
_entity_poly.entity_id
_entity_poly.type
_entity_poly.pdbx_seq_one_letter_code
_entity_poly.pdbx_strand_id
1 'polypeptide(L)' 'MNGVPVDLEGKVDERAGIRRNCTGACLNASIPCRNGGQCIDGYASYTCDCNNTAFDGYYCHL' A
#
# COMPACT_ATOMS: atom_id res chain seq x y z
N MET A 1 7.16 25.88 4.59
CA MET A 1 6.89 26.83 3.49
C MET A 1 7.61 28.14 3.79
N ASN A 2 8.37 28.67 2.83
CA ASN A 2 9.14 29.91 3.01
C ASN A 2 10.09 29.89 4.23
N GLY A 3 10.78 28.76 4.44
CA GLY A 3 11.68 28.55 5.58
C GLY A 3 11.00 28.19 6.90
N VAL A 4 9.67 28.32 7.02
CA VAL A 4 8.93 27.92 8.23
C VAL A 4 8.48 26.46 8.12
N PRO A 5 8.77 25.59 9.10
CA PRO A 5 8.25 24.23 9.11
C PRO A 5 6.73 24.26 9.24
N VAL A 6 6.04 23.50 8.40
CA VAL A 6 4.58 23.34 8.46
C VAL A 6 4.31 21.98 9.06
N ASP A 7 3.48 21.95 10.09
CA ASP A 7 2.96 20.71 10.65
C ASP A 7 1.95 20.09 9.67
N LEU A 8 2.37 19.03 8.98
CA LEU A 8 1.51 18.26 8.08
C LEU A 8 0.72 17.19 8.84
N GLU A 9 1.22 16.75 10.00
CA GLU A 9 0.52 15.77 10.82
C GLU A 9 -0.73 16.37 11.46
N GLY A 10 -0.64 17.60 11.97
CA GLY A 10 -1.78 18.36 12.46
C GLY A 10 -2.82 18.71 11.38
N LYS A 11 -2.47 18.54 10.09
CA LYS A 11 -3.36 18.75 8.93
C LYS A 11 -3.92 17.46 8.34
N VAL A 12 -3.64 16.31 8.94
CA VAL A 12 -4.19 15.04 8.46
C VAL A 12 -5.72 15.06 8.62
N ASP A 13 -6.40 14.71 7.53
CA ASP A 13 -7.83 14.44 7.49
C ASP A 13 -8.11 13.15 6.71
N GLU A 14 -8.39 12.07 7.44
CA GLU A 14 -8.69 10.76 6.85
C GLU A 14 -9.98 10.79 6.02
N ARG A 15 -10.91 11.73 6.30
CA ARG A 15 -12.13 11.88 5.51
C ARG A 15 -11.84 12.48 4.14
N ALA A 16 -10.78 13.27 4.04
CA ALA A 16 -10.23 13.77 2.78
C ALA A 16 -9.26 12.76 2.13
N GLY A 17 -9.08 11.57 2.70
CA GLY A 17 -8.15 10.54 2.20
C GLY A 17 -6.69 10.77 2.59
N ILE A 18 -6.41 11.71 3.48
CA ILE A 18 -5.05 11.99 3.97
C ILE A 18 -4.84 11.14 5.22
N ARG A 19 -3.81 10.28 5.21
CA ARG A 19 -3.50 9.40 6.35
C ARG A 19 -2.20 9.83 7.01
N ARG A 20 -2.10 9.63 8.32
CA ARG A 20 -0.83 9.72 9.04
C ARG A 20 0.04 8.55 8.61
N ASN A 21 1.33 8.84 8.43
CA ASN A 21 2.35 7.87 8.06
C ASN A 21 2.15 7.24 6.66
N CYS A 22 3.22 6.64 6.14
CA CYS A 22 3.22 5.86 4.91
C CYS A 22 3.44 4.39 5.27
N THR A 23 2.39 3.71 5.73
CA THR A 23 2.46 2.27 5.97
C THR A 23 2.12 1.54 4.67
N GLY A 24 3.13 0.90 4.07
CA GLY A 24 2.96 0.06 2.89
C GLY A 24 1.98 -1.08 3.17
N ALA A 25 1.06 -1.33 2.25
CA ALA A 25 0.10 -2.42 2.37
C ALA A 25 0.80 -3.79 2.28
N CYS A 26 1.95 -3.88 1.60
CA CYS A 26 2.77 -5.10 1.57
C CYS A 26 3.47 -5.42 2.91
N LEU A 27 3.60 -4.45 3.82
CA LEU A 27 4.23 -4.64 5.13
C LEU A 27 3.27 -5.24 6.18
N ASN A 28 1.98 -5.40 5.85
CA ASN A 28 0.99 -5.90 6.79
C ASN A 28 0.95 -7.44 6.82
N ALA A 29 0.86 -8.03 8.01
CA ALA A 29 0.97 -9.48 8.25
C ALA A 29 -0.22 -10.31 7.72
N SER A 30 -1.32 -9.65 7.31
CA SER A 30 -2.40 -10.30 6.56
C SER A 30 -1.98 -10.40 5.09
N ILE A 31 -1.21 -11.46 4.79
CA ILE A 31 -0.52 -11.69 3.51
C ILE A 31 -1.40 -11.29 2.30
N PRO A 32 -1.04 -10.22 1.57
CA PRO A 32 -1.85 -9.68 0.47
C PRO A 32 -1.87 -10.58 -0.77
N CYS A 33 -0.74 -11.23 -1.09
CA CYS A 33 -0.59 -12.04 -2.30
C CYS A 33 -0.33 -13.50 -1.94
N ARG A 34 -1.07 -14.43 -2.55
CA ARG A 34 -0.95 -15.87 -2.30
C ARG A 34 0.02 -16.53 -3.27
N ASN A 35 0.34 -17.80 -3.00
CA ASN A 35 1.06 -18.69 -3.92
C ASN A 35 2.38 -18.14 -4.46
N GLY A 36 3.09 -17.33 -3.67
CA GLY A 36 4.37 -16.75 -4.05
C GLY A 36 4.27 -15.53 -4.97
N GLY A 37 3.08 -14.96 -5.17
CA GLY A 37 2.89 -13.71 -5.91
C GLY A 37 3.61 -12.54 -5.23
N GLN A 38 4.21 -11.66 -6.03
CA GLN A 38 4.96 -10.51 -5.53
C GLN A 38 4.00 -9.37 -5.19
N CYS A 39 4.05 -8.89 -3.94
CA CYS A 39 3.31 -7.70 -3.55
C CYS A 39 4.06 -6.44 -3.98
N ILE A 40 3.35 -5.54 -4.67
CA ILE A 40 3.87 -4.25 -5.13
C ILE A 40 3.07 -3.14 -4.45
N ASP A 41 3.73 -2.36 -3.59
CA ASP A 41 3.15 -1.23 -2.88
C ASP A 41 2.88 -0.04 -3.80
N GLY A 42 1.70 0.58 -3.62
CA GLY A 42 1.30 1.83 -4.25
C GLY A 42 1.00 2.91 -3.21
N TYR A 43 0.59 4.09 -3.68
CA TYR A 43 0.40 5.28 -2.83
C TYR A 43 -0.73 5.14 -1.78
N ALA A 44 -1.73 4.29 -2.04
CA ALA A 44 -2.83 3.99 -1.12
C ALA A 44 -3.42 2.58 -1.33
N SER A 45 -2.72 1.75 -2.10
CA SER A 45 -3.17 0.45 -2.56
C SER A 45 -1.95 -0.44 -2.76
N TYR A 46 -2.19 -1.71 -3.08
CA TYR A 46 -1.16 -2.61 -3.57
C TYR A 46 -1.72 -3.42 -4.74
N THR A 47 -0.81 -4.06 -5.46
CA THR A 47 -1.14 -5.04 -6.49
C THR A 47 -0.31 -6.30 -6.28
N CYS A 48 -0.84 -7.44 -6.72
CA CYS A 48 -0.10 -8.68 -6.75
C CYS A 48 0.35 -8.96 -8.18
N ASP A 49 1.66 -9.08 -8.38
CA ASP A 49 2.23 -9.58 -9.63
C ASP A 49 2.33 -11.10 -9.55
N CYS A 50 1.50 -11.77 -10.35
CA CYS A 50 1.42 -13.21 -10.44
C CYS A 50 2.23 -13.79 -11.61
N ASN A 51 2.90 -12.95 -12.43
CA ASN A 51 3.56 -13.39 -13.68
C ASN A 51 4.65 -14.46 -13.47
N ASN A 52 5.25 -14.52 -12.29
CA ASN A 52 6.25 -15.52 -11.92
C ASN A 52 5.66 -16.72 -11.17
N THR A 53 4.34 -16.91 -11.24
CA THR A 53 3.60 -17.98 -10.59
C THR A 53 2.76 -18.75 -11.61
N ALA A 54 2.20 -19.90 -11.22
CA ALA A 54 1.21 -20.63 -12.02
C ALA A 54 -0.23 -20.17 -11.72
N PHE A 55 -0.39 -19.07 -10.98
CA PHE A 55 -1.66 -18.61 -10.45
C PHE A 55 -2.03 -17.24 -10.99
N ASP A 56 -3.31 -16.91 -10.88
CA ASP A 56 -3.92 -15.71 -11.44
C ASP A 56 -4.91 -15.07 -10.45
N GLY A 57 -5.53 -13.97 -10.89
CA GLY A 57 -6.51 -13.21 -10.10
C GLY A 57 -5.87 -12.23 -9.11
N TYR A 58 -6.70 -11.39 -8.50
CA TYR A 58 -6.25 -10.21 -7.76
C TYR A 58 -5.29 -10.52 -6.60
N TYR A 59 -5.41 -11.71 -5.99
CA TYR A 59 -4.52 -12.17 -4.92
C TYR A 59 -3.65 -13.37 -5.32
N CYS A 60 -3.49 -13.68 -6.61
CA CYS A 60 -2.80 -14.86 -7.12
C CYS A 60 -3.31 -16.18 -6.50
N HIS A 61 -4.64 -16.35 -6.43
CA HIS A 61 -5.29 -17.47 -5.74
C HIS A 61 -5.99 -18.46 -6.68
N LEU A 62 -6.14 -18.10 -7.95
CA LEU A 62 -6.72 -18.94 -9.00
C LEU A 62 -5.61 -19.74 -9.66
#